data_AF-A0A3M1CSB8-F1
#
_entry.id   AF-A0A3M1CSB8-F1
#
_cell.length_a   1.000
_cell.length_b   1.000
_cell.length_c   1.000
_cell.angle_alpha   90.00
_cell.angle_beta   90.00
_cell.angle_gamma   90.00
#
_symmetry.space_group_name_H-M   'P 1'
#
loop_
_entity.id
_entity.type
_entity.pdbx_description
1 polymer ?
#
loop_
_entity_poly.entity_id
_entity_poly.type
_entity_poly.pdbx_seq_one_letter_code
_entity_poly.pdbx_strand_id
1 'polypeptide(L)'
;MLLTSALLMGPAMMACGDKGADDSGATGDGGSVDATSELVYTDANNYSYTADLQIDSQEVAAGADSVVDWSGLAVDMRGRAVDPAGVDRVMLVAFNISKDDVIAAINSNSLLQSDVRVYYQFDNTDGVTSASLSDFSILGNEFNPAQDMIEHPGETWTWLVSVMDEANGRIDVLSTTFVDPLDSSSNRDIAFGDDTAVLHFSVDLHSADPLVAIAGEPDTSFNWAAATTEASGQPFDEAKASRLLVGHIRGATISDVEANVLTVLDTADELFYADAYGKDEILLSEAVERTTGANFAGFDTDGVWLVGIECTNQTCLSPAPLIMTVVEAQ
;
A
#
# COMPACT_ATOMS: atom_id res chain seq x y z
N MET A 1 -7.57 6.86 -7.54
CA MET A 1 -6.86 6.18 -6.44
C MET A 1 -7.58 6.21 -5.11
N LEU A 2 -8.11 7.35 -4.65
CA LEU A 2 -9.35 7.40 -3.84
C LEU A 2 -10.63 7.23 -4.71
N LEU A 3 -10.46 6.90 -5.98
CA LEU A 3 -11.47 7.09 -7.03
C LEU A 3 -12.04 5.80 -7.60
N THR A 4 -11.36 4.65 -7.45
CA THR A 4 -11.92 3.35 -7.84
C THR A 4 -12.97 2.88 -6.82
N SER A 5 -12.89 3.34 -5.57
CA SER A 5 -13.83 3.01 -4.49
C SER A 5 -15.20 3.68 -4.63
N ALA A 6 -15.40 4.58 -5.60
CA ALA A 6 -16.69 5.26 -5.80
C ALA A 6 -17.72 4.47 -6.62
N LEU A 7 -17.44 3.22 -7.05
CA LEU A 7 -18.33 2.49 -7.97
C LEU A 7 -18.92 1.16 -7.50
N LEU A 8 -18.85 0.83 -6.21
CA LEU A 8 -19.56 -0.32 -5.63
C LEU A 8 -20.53 0.11 -4.51
N MET A 9 -21.51 0.96 -4.85
CA MET A 9 -22.73 1.08 -4.03
C MET A 9 -23.65 -0.11 -4.33
N GLY A 10 -23.40 -1.22 -3.65
CA GLY A 10 -24.36 -2.33 -3.55
C GLY A 10 -25.52 -1.97 -2.60
N PRO A 11 -26.74 -2.48 -2.84
CA PRO A 11 -27.92 -2.14 -2.04
C PRO A 11 -27.78 -2.63 -0.60
N ALA A 12 -27.95 -1.70 0.35
CA ALA A 12 -28.13 -2.01 1.76
C ALA A 12 -29.35 -2.92 1.95
N MET A 13 -29.11 -4.19 2.26
CA MET A 13 -30.17 -5.07 2.76
C MET A 13 -30.43 -4.79 4.24
N MET A 14 -31.65 -4.36 4.52
CA MET A 14 -32.25 -4.42 5.84
C MET A 14 -32.37 -5.88 6.30
N ALA A 15 -31.87 -6.18 7.50
CA ALA A 15 -32.36 -7.31 8.29
C ALA A 15 -32.53 -6.86 9.75
N CYS A 16 -33.78 -6.54 10.11
CA CYS A 16 -34.22 -6.52 11.49
C CYS A 16 -34.41 -7.97 11.97
N GLY A 17 -33.81 -8.31 13.11
CA GLY A 17 -34.05 -9.57 13.80
C GLY A 17 -34.09 -9.34 15.31
N ASP A 18 -35.29 -9.45 15.87
CA ASP A 18 -35.65 -9.21 17.26
C ASP A 18 -35.29 -10.40 18.18
N LYS A 19 -35.32 -10.10 19.48
CA LYS A 19 -35.01 -10.86 20.71
C LYS A 19 -35.36 -12.35 20.76
N GLY A 20 -34.53 -13.08 21.52
CA GLY A 20 -34.92 -14.26 22.28
C GLY A 20 -34.03 -14.40 23.53
N ALA A 21 -34.63 -14.29 24.72
CA ALA A 21 -34.02 -14.57 26.00
C ALA A 21 -34.55 -15.91 26.50
N ASP A 22 -33.67 -16.83 26.90
CA ASP A 22 -33.90 -18.02 27.74
C ASP A 22 -32.49 -18.46 28.23
N ASP A 23 -32.12 -18.26 29.48
CA ASP A 23 -32.43 -19.01 30.71
C ASP A 23 -31.67 -20.36 30.88
N SER A 24 -30.93 -20.38 31.99
CA SER A 24 -30.27 -21.43 32.80
C SER A 24 -30.00 -22.85 32.27
N GLY A 25 -28.74 -23.26 32.44
CA GLY A 25 -28.34 -24.67 32.46
C GLY A 25 -26.87 -24.89 32.79
N ALA A 26 -26.51 -24.79 34.08
CA ALA A 26 -25.19 -25.18 34.56
C ALA A 26 -25.02 -26.70 34.58
N THR A 27 -23.99 -27.22 33.92
CA THR A 27 -23.39 -28.52 34.25
C THR A 27 -21.93 -28.50 33.82
N GLY A 28 -21.03 -28.64 34.80
CA GLY A 28 -19.60 -28.52 34.60
C GLY A 28 -19.00 -29.70 33.83
N ASP A 29 -17.94 -29.40 33.09
CA ASP A 29 -17.00 -30.39 32.60
C ASP A 29 -15.58 -29.82 32.70
N GLY A 30 -14.62 -30.70 33.01
CA GLY A 30 -13.25 -30.34 33.38
C GLY A 30 -12.50 -29.67 32.24
N GLY A 31 -12.37 -28.34 32.31
CA GLY A 31 -11.65 -27.54 31.32
C GLY A 31 -10.17 -27.90 31.31
N SER A 32 -9.77 -28.68 30.30
CA SER A 32 -8.51 -28.44 29.61
C SER A 32 -8.62 -27.03 29.07
N VAL A 33 -8.04 -26.06 29.79
CA VAL A 33 -7.85 -24.72 29.23
C VAL A 33 -6.79 -24.96 28.17
N ASP A 34 -7.20 -25.10 26.91
CA ASP A 34 -6.26 -25.01 25.80
C ASP A 34 -5.60 -23.64 25.94
N ALA A 35 -4.36 -23.65 26.38
CA ALA A 35 -3.60 -22.45 26.64
C ALA A 35 -3.16 -21.91 25.28
N THR A 36 -4.05 -21.18 24.62
CA THR A 36 -3.68 -20.36 23.46
C THR A 36 -2.64 -19.34 23.93
N SER A 37 -1.46 -19.36 23.33
CA SER A 37 -0.48 -18.29 23.52
C SER A 37 -1.03 -17.01 22.90
N GLU A 38 -0.76 -15.87 23.52
CA GLU A 38 -1.22 -14.58 23.05
C GLU A 38 -0.02 -13.65 22.87
N LEU A 39 0.10 -13.06 21.68
CA LEU A 39 1.04 -11.99 21.36
C LEU A 39 0.32 -10.66 21.53
N VAL A 40 0.51 -10.04 22.70
CA VAL A 40 -0.10 -8.74 23.01
C VAL A 40 0.78 -7.62 22.48
N TYR A 41 0.31 -6.97 21.41
CA TYR A 41 0.97 -5.84 20.78
C TYR A 41 0.60 -4.53 21.48
N THR A 42 1.61 -3.68 21.68
CA THR A 42 1.49 -2.32 22.20
C THR A 42 2.33 -1.35 21.38
N ASP A 43 2.19 -0.04 21.59
CA ASP A 43 3.00 0.97 20.90
C ASP A 43 4.52 0.79 21.12
N ALA A 44 4.96 0.15 22.21
CA ALA A 44 6.37 -0.16 22.45
C ALA A 44 6.94 -1.23 21.51
N ASN A 45 6.06 -2.03 20.90
CA ASN A 45 6.43 -3.06 19.94
C ASN A 45 6.50 -2.54 18.50
N ASN A 46 6.10 -1.29 18.27
CA ASN A 46 6.03 -0.73 16.93
C ASN A 46 7.42 -0.37 16.40
N TYR A 47 7.66 -0.69 15.14
CA TYR A 47 8.77 -0.13 14.39
C TYR A 47 8.57 1.37 14.16
N SER A 48 9.67 2.06 13.89
CA SER A 48 9.62 3.43 13.37
C SER A 48 10.21 3.48 11.97
N TYR A 49 9.76 4.45 11.17
CA TYR A 49 10.31 4.66 9.85
C TYR A 49 10.37 6.13 9.48
N THR A 50 11.22 6.44 8.50
CA THR A 50 11.20 7.69 7.78
C THR A 50 11.05 7.40 6.29
N ALA A 51 10.20 8.18 5.62
CA ALA A 51 9.98 8.11 4.19
C ALA A 51 10.21 9.48 3.56
N ASP A 52 10.98 9.53 2.48
CA ASP A 52 11.19 10.72 1.66
C ASP A 52 10.95 10.34 0.20
N LEU A 53 9.83 10.81 -0.34
CA LEU A 53 9.44 10.60 -1.74
C LEU A 53 9.91 11.79 -2.58
N GLN A 54 10.78 11.52 -3.53
CA GLN A 54 11.26 12.48 -4.51
C GLN A 54 10.62 12.18 -5.86
N ILE A 55 10.09 13.20 -6.52
CA ILE A 55 9.40 13.09 -7.81
C ILE A 55 9.95 14.17 -8.74
N ASP A 56 10.49 13.76 -9.88
CA ASP A 56 10.98 14.67 -10.89
C ASP A 56 9.84 15.36 -11.63
N SER A 57 10.17 16.51 -12.23
CA SER A 57 9.24 17.30 -13.04
C SER A 57 9.74 17.44 -14.47
N GLN A 58 8.83 17.29 -15.43
CA GLN A 58 9.11 17.37 -16.85
C GLN A 58 8.30 18.48 -17.51
N GLU A 59 8.99 19.41 -18.15
CA GLU A 59 8.35 20.45 -18.96
C GLU A 59 7.92 19.89 -20.31
N VAL A 60 6.67 20.10 -20.70
CA VAL A 60 6.12 19.71 -22.01
C VAL A 60 5.50 20.89 -22.73
N ALA A 61 5.39 20.80 -24.05
CA ALA A 61 4.76 21.82 -24.88
C ALA A 61 3.26 21.89 -24.54
N ALA A 62 2.82 23.06 -24.07
CA ALA A 62 1.42 23.30 -23.76
C ALA A 62 0.52 23.05 -24.98
N GLY A 63 -0.61 22.40 -24.76
CA GLY A 63 -1.60 22.06 -25.78
C GLY A 63 -1.17 20.94 -26.74
N ALA A 64 0.04 20.40 -26.60
CA ALA A 64 0.53 19.35 -27.49
C ALA A 64 0.12 17.96 -27.00
N ASP A 65 -0.16 17.08 -27.96
CA ASP A 65 -0.32 15.66 -27.69
C ASP A 65 1.06 15.04 -27.42
N SER A 66 1.45 15.05 -26.15
CA SER A 66 2.72 14.50 -25.68
C SER A 66 2.63 12.98 -25.54
N VAL A 67 3.76 12.30 -25.64
CA VAL A 67 3.88 10.85 -25.49
C VAL A 67 4.41 10.55 -24.10
N VAL A 68 3.69 9.72 -23.35
CA VAL A 68 4.19 9.12 -22.11
C VAL A 68 4.95 7.86 -22.48
N ASP A 69 6.25 7.80 -22.21
CA ASP A 69 7.14 6.69 -22.54
C ASP A 69 7.74 6.11 -21.26
N TRP A 70 7.44 4.85 -20.96
CA TRP A 70 7.98 4.11 -19.83
C TRP A 70 8.90 2.95 -20.22
N SER A 71 9.34 2.92 -21.48
CA SER A 71 10.31 1.92 -21.96
C SER A 71 11.66 1.97 -21.24
N GLY A 72 12.00 3.11 -20.64
CA GLY A 72 13.22 3.32 -19.86
C GLY A 72 13.15 2.93 -18.38
N LEU A 73 11.98 2.54 -17.87
CA LEU A 73 11.76 2.23 -16.45
C LEU A 73 12.15 0.77 -16.15
N ALA A 74 13.39 0.53 -15.73
CA ALA A 74 13.86 -0.80 -15.36
C ALA A 74 13.73 -1.08 -13.86
N VAL A 75 13.69 -0.04 -13.04
CA VAL A 75 13.57 -0.10 -11.59
C VAL A 75 12.47 0.85 -11.11
N ASP A 76 11.61 0.38 -10.22
CA ASP A 76 10.54 1.20 -9.63
C ASP A 76 11.06 2.12 -8.50
N MET A 77 10.20 3.00 -8.01
CA MET A 77 10.54 3.94 -6.93
C MET A 77 10.98 3.25 -5.63
N ARG A 78 10.73 1.95 -5.48
CA ARG A 78 11.09 1.12 -4.31
C ARG A 78 12.34 0.27 -4.55
N GLY A 79 12.99 0.39 -5.71
CA GLY A 79 14.18 -0.36 -6.06
C GLY A 79 13.91 -1.77 -6.62
N ARG A 80 12.65 -2.11 -6.97
CA ARG A 80 12.29 -3.42 -7.53
C ARG A 80 12.42 -3.39 -9.05
N ALA A 81 12.78 -4.53 -9.65
CA ALA A 81 12.83 -4.66 -11.09
C ALA A 81 11.43 -4.51 -11.71
N VAL A 82 11.35 -3.79 -12.83
CA VAL A 82 10.13 -3.56 -13.61
C VAL A 82 10.30 -4.21 -14.99
N ASP A 83 9.23 -4.85 -15.47
CA ASP A 83 9.06 -5.14 -16.89
C ASP A 83 8.17 -4.04 -17.50
N PRO A 84 8.72 -3.11 -18.30
CA PRO A 84 7.93 -2.05 -18.92
C PRO A 84 6.72 -2.54 -19.73
N ALA A 85 6.82 -3.73 -20.35
CA ALA A 85 5.70 -4.30 -21.12
C ALA A 85 4.63 -4.93 -20.22
N GLY A 86 4.94 -5.17 -18.94
CA GLY A 86 4.02 -5.67 -17.93
C GLY A 86 3.27 -4.58 -17.16
N VAL A 87 3.49 -3.30 -17.47
CA VAL A 87 2.69 -2.19 -16.94
C VAL A 87 1.24 -2.37 -17.36
N ASP A 88 0.31 -2.39 -16.41
CA ASP A 88 -1.13 -2.55 -16.70
C ASP A 88 -1.82 -1.23 -17.01
N ARG A 89 -1.42 -0.13 -16.35
CA ARG A 89 -2.11 1.16 -16.45
C ARG A 89 -1.16 2.34 -16.31
N VAL A 90 -1.48 3.42 -17.02
CA VAL A 90 -0.90 4.75 -16.77
C VAL A 90 -2.03 5.71 -16.40
N MET A 91 -1.86 6.46 -15.31
CA MET A 91 -2.82 7.46 -14.86
C MET A 91 -2.26 8.87 -15.02
N LEU A 92 -3.10 9.78 -15.48
CA LEU A 92 -2.86 11.22 -15.49
C LEU A 92 -3.84 11.87 -14.50
N VAL A 93 -3.33 12.61 -13.53
CA VAL A 93 -4.16 13.27 -12.50
C VAL A 93 -3.84 14.76 -12.44
N ALA A 94 -4.87 15.60 -12.47
CA ALA A 94 -4.75 17.03 -12.17
C ALA A 94 -5.18 17.31 -10.73
N PHE A 95 -4.41 18.14 -10.04
CA PHE A 95 -4.68 18.61 -8.68
C PHE A 95 -4.90 20.12 -8.63
N ASN A 96 -5.66 20.56 -7.62
CA ASN A 96 -5.90 21.97 -7.28
C ASN A 96 -4.93 22.50 -6.20
N ILE A 97 -3.82 21.80 -5.96
CA ILE A 97 -2.81 22.11 -4.94
C ILE A 97 -1.42 22.09 -5.58
N SER A 98 -0.41 22.67 -4.90
CA SER A 98 0.96 22.73 -5.45
C SER A 98 1.64 21.36 -5.44
N LYS A 99 2.73 21.19 -6.20
CA LYS A 99 3.53 19.94 -6.19
C LYS A 99 4.03 19.59 -4.78
N ASP A 100 4.51 20.58 -4.05
CA ASP A 100 4.98 20.42 -2.68
C ASP A 100 3.84 19.94 -1.77
N ASP A 101 2.64 20.49 -1.94
CA ASP A 101 1.45 20.05 -1.19
C ASP A 101 1.01 18.63 -1.60
N VAL A 102 1.13 18.26 -2.89
CA VAL A 102 0.86 16.88 -3.35
C VAL A 102 1.82 15.91 -2.68
N ILE A 103 3.14 16.19 -2.68
CA ILE A 103 4.15 15.34 -2.03
C ILE A 103 3.86 15.24 -0.53
N ALA A 104 3.59 16.37 0.14
CA ALA A 104 3.28 16.39 1.57
C ALA A 104 2.02 15.58 1.90
N ALA A 105 0.98 15.69 1.07
CA ALA A 105 -0.27 14.95 1.24
C ALA A 105 -0.10 13.45 0.96
N ILE A 106 0.75 13.05 0.00
CA ILE A 106 1.09 11.64 -0.23
C ILE A 106 1.85 11.08 0.98
N ASN A 107 2.90 11.76 1.44
CA ASN A 107 3.74 11.31 2.54
C ASN A 107 2.98 11.18 3.87
N SER A 108 1.97 12.03 4.08
CA SER A 108 1.12 12.00 5.28
C SER A 108 -0.18 11.22 5.11
N ASN A 109 -0.38 10.57 3.95
CA ASN A 109 -1.61 9.87 3.60
C ASN A 109 -2.88 10.72 3.80
N SER A 110 -2.80 12.01 3.46
CA SER A 110 -3.85 13.00 3.69
C SER A 110 -4.43 13.57 2.40
N LEU A 111 -4.10 12.99 1.24
CA LEU A 111 -4.60 13.45 -0.05
C LEU A 111 -6.10 13.20 -0.15
N LEU A 112 -6.89 14.27 -0.37
CA LEU A 112 -8.35 14.19 -0.42
C LEU A 112 -8.86 14.16 -1.86
N GLN A 113 -10.06 13.61 -2.05
CA GLN A 113 -10.74 13.70 -3.35
C GLN A 113 -10.99 15.16 -3.77
N SER A 114 -11.19 16.08 -2.81
CA SER A 114 -11.34 17.51 -3.09
C SER A 114 -10.09 18.17 -3.68
N ASP A 115 -8.92 17.56 -3.47
CA ASP A 115 -7.66 18.06 -4.00
C ASP A 115 -7.49 17.65 -5.47
N VAL A 116 -8.15 16.55 -5.87
CA VAL A 116 -8.18 16.05 -7.25
C VAL A 116 -9.21 16.82 -8.07
N ARG A 117 -8.78 17.37 -9.19
CA ARG A 117 -9.65 18.05 -10.15
C ARG A 117 -10.27 17.07 -11.14
N VAL A 118 -9.42 16.27 -11.78
CA VAL A 118 -9.80 15.27 -12.78
C VAL A 118 -8.70 14.22 -12.87
N TYR A 119 -9.05 13.03 -13.34
CA TYR A 119 -8.08 12.01 -13.72
C TYR A 119 -8.48 11.41 -15.07
N TYR A 120 -7.48 10.90 -15.78
CA TYR A 120 -7.62 10.11 -16.99
C TYR A 120 -6.73 8.87 -16.85
N GLN A 121 -7.06 7.81 -17.57
CA GLN A 121 -6.26 6.59 -17.57
C GLN A 121 -6.07 6.05 -18.99
N PHE A 122 -4.95 5.38 -19.17
CA PHE A 122 -4.67 4.51 -20.30
C PHE A 122 -4.52 3.08 -19.76
N ASP A 123 -5.36 2.16 -20.23
CA ASP A 123 -5.28 0.74 -19.89
C ASP A 123 -4.40 0.03 -20.94
N ASN A 124 -3.26 -0.51 -20.52
CA ASN A 124 -2.23 -1.05 -21.41
C ASN A 124 -2.49 -2.52 -21.75
N THR A 125 -3.58 -2.81 -22.44
CA THR A 125 -3.97 -4.20 -22.77
C THR A 125 -3.07 -4.87 -23.82
N ASP A 126 -2.27 -4.08 -24.54
CA ASP A 126 -1.44 -4.55 -25.65
C ASP A 126 0.04 -4.73 -25.26
N GLY A 127 0.42 -4.47 -24.01
CA GLY A 127 1.80 -4.56 -23.54
C GLY A 127 2.74 -3.59 -24.25
N VAL A 128 2.24 -2.40 -24.61
CA VAL A 128 3.08 -1.33 -25.15
C VAL A 128 3.88 -0.67 -24.03
N THR A 129 4.89 0.12 -24.39
CA THR A 129 5.73 0.84 -23.44
C THR A 129 5.61 2.36 -23.56
N SER A 130 4.63 2.83 -24.33
CA SER A 130 4.36 4.25 -24.52
C SER A 130 2.92 4.48 -25.01
N ALA A 131 2.33 5.62 -24.67
CA ALA A 131 1.01 6.05 -25.16
C ALA A 131 0.95 7.57 -25.34
N SER A 132 0.18 8.04 -26.32
CA SER A 132 -0.09 9.48 -26.46
C SER A 132 -1.09 9.92 -25.37
N LEU A 133 -1.00 11.17 -24.92
CA LEU A 133 -1.97 11.72 -23.97
C LEU A 133 -3.41 11.67 -24.51
N SER A 134 -3.61 11.81 -25.82
CA SER A 134 -4.92 11.66 -26.47
C SER A 134 -5.52 10.25 -26.40
N ASP A 135 -4.73 9.22 -26.08
CA ASP A 135 -5.22 7.85 -25.87
C ASP A 135 -5.81 7.65 -24.46
N PHE A 136 -5.60 8.61 -23.55
CA PHE A 136 -6.11 8.54 -22.19
C PHE A 136 -7.60 8.89 -22.17
N SER A 137 -8.37 8.25 -21.29
CA SER A 137 -9.79 8.53 -21.15
C SER A 137 -10.30 8.38 -19.71
N ILE A 138 -11.50 8.93 -19.46
CA ILE A 138 -12.27 8.69 -18.25
C ILE A 138 -13.74 8.47 -18.60
N LEU A 139 -14.26 7.28 -18.25
CA LEU A 139 -15.67 6.91 -18.52
C LEU A 139 -16.06 7.13 -20.00
N GLY A 140 -15.13 6.85 -20.92
CA GLY A 140 -15.33 7.03 -22.36
C GLY A 140 -15.14 8.46 -22.89
N ASN A 141 -14.75 9.42 -22.05
CA ASN A 141 -14.35 10.75 -22.49
C ASN A 141 -12.84 10.78 -22.69
N GLU A 142 -12.42 10.96 -23.94
CA GLU A 142 -11.01 11.11 -24.32
C GLU A 142 -10.43 12.41 -23.73
N PHE A 143 -9.17 12.33 -23.29
CA PHE A 143 -8.40 13.49 -22.88
C PHE A 143 -8.11 14.38 -24.10
N ASN A 144 -8.25 15.70 -23.95
CA ASN A 144 -7.95 16.63 -25.03
C ASN A 144 -6.76 17.52 -24.66
N PRO A 145 -5.52 17.15 -25.04
CA PRO A 145 -4.32 17.91 -24.68
C PRO A 145 -4.42 19.38 -25.08
N ALA A 146 -5.04 19.70 -26.22
CA ALA A 146 -5.17 21.07 -26.72
C ALA A 146 -6.09 21.97 -25.87
N GLN A 147 -6.93 21.38 -25.01
CA GLN A 147 -7.83 22.11 -24.11
C GLN A 147 -7.41 21.99 -22.64
N ASP A 148 -6.92 20.82 -22.25
CA ASP A 148 -6.71 20.47 -20.85
C ASP A 148 -5.25 20.60 -20.41
N MET A 149 -4.28 20.30 -21.28
CA MET A 149 -2.84 20.33 -20.97
C MET A 149 -2.20 21.66 -21.40
N ILE A 150 -2.78 22.78 -20.99
CA ILE A 150 -2.31 24.14 -21.35
C ILE A 150 -1.63 24.83 -20.17
N GLU A 151 -0.84 25.87 -20.44
CA GLU A 151 -0.25 26.69 -19.38
C GLU A 151 -1.34 27.54 -18.69
N HIS A 152 -1.41 27.48 -17.36
CA HIS A 152 -2.37 28.23 -16.55
C HIS A 152 -1.68 29.30 -15.68
N PRO A 153 -1.29 30.45 -16.26
CA PRO A 153 -0.57 31.46 -15.50
C PRO A 153 -1.43 32.01 -14.36
N GLY A 154 -0.97 31.79 -13.12
CA GLY A 154 -1.63 32.30 -11.91
C GLY A 154 -2.69 31.37 -11.30
N GLU A 155 -2.91 30.19 -11.86
CA GLU A 155 -3.68 29.12 -11.21
C GLU A 155 -2.74 27.99 -10.78
N THR A 156 -3.06 27.32 -9.67
CA THR A 156 -2.30 26.15 -9.21
C THR A 156 -2.88 24.89 -9.86
N TRP A 157 -2.34 24.50 -11.00
CA TRP A 157 -2.66 23.24 -11.66
C TRP A 157 -1.42 22.37 -11.63
N THR A 158 -1.51 21.25 -10.92
CA THR A 158 -0.41 20.28 -10.84
C THR A 158 -0.84 19.02 -11.57
N TRP A 159 -0.11 18.63 -12.61
CA TRP A 159 -0.30 17.36 -13.30
C TRP A 159 0.69 16.34 -12.78
N LEU A 160 0.20 15.15 -12.45
CA LEU A 160 0.99 13.99 -12.06
C LEU A 160 0.66 12.84 -13.03
N VAL A 161 1.69 12.26 -13.63
CA VAL A 161 1.58 11.02 -14.41
C VAL A 161 2.17 9.89 -13.59
N SER A 162 1.45 8.79 -13.45
CA SER A 162 1.87 7.63 -12.66
C SER A 162 1.74 6.35 -13.47
N VAL A 163 2.79 5.54 -13.48
CA VAL A 163 2.86 4.22 -14.12
C VAL A 163 2.56 3.16 -13.06
N MET A 164 1.65 2.24 -13.37
CA MET A 164 1.11 1.29 -12.41
C MET A 164 1.01 -0.13 -12.96
N ASP A 165 1.15 -1.08 -12.04
CA ASP A 165 0.84 -2.50 -12.24
C ASP A 165 -0.39 -2.87 -11.37
N GLU A 166 -1.22 -3.81 -11.82
CA GLU A 166 -2.41 -4.29 -11.11
C GLU A 166 -2.30 -5.80 -10.82
N ALA A 167 -1.31 -6.18 -10.01
CA ALA A 167 -1.15 -7.54 -9.55
C ALA A 167 -2.11 -7.90 -8.40
N ASN A 168 -2.87 -8.99 -8.55
CA ASN A 168 -3.75 -9.57 -7.51
C ASN A 168 -4.81 -8.60 -6.96
N GLY A 169 -5.30 -7.68 -7.81
CA GLY A 169 -6.30 -6.67 -7.41
C GLY A 169 -5.74 -5.57 -6.49
N ARG A 170 -4.41 -5.50 -6.32
CA ARG A 170 -3.72 -4.39 -5.69
C ARG A 170 -3.13 -3.50 -6.78
N ILE A 171 -3.38 -2.21 -6.68
CA ILE A 171 -2.72 -1.22 -7.53
C ILE A 171 -1.34 -0.97 -6.93
N ASP A 172 -0.31 -1.14 -7.75
CA ASP A 172 1.08 -0.92 -7.41
C ASP A 172 1.63 0.24 -8.25
N VAL A 173 1.96 1.36 -7.61
CA VAL A 173 2.56 2.50 -8.31
C VAL A 173 4.06 2.23 -8.48
N LEU A 174 4.49 2.08 -9.73
CA LEU A 174 5.88 1.79 -10.05
C LEU A 174 6.72 3.08 -10.07
N SER A 175 6.24 4.10 -10.76
CA SER A 175 6.93 5.40 -10.84
C SER A 175 5.95 6.51 -11.11
N THR A 176 6.35 7.76 -10.84
CA THR A 176 5.51 8.93 -11.02
C THR A 176 6.34 10.15 -11.40
N THR A 177 5.78 11.09 -12.16
CA THR A 177 6.45 12.35 -12.53
C THR A 177 5.46 13.49 -12.58
N PHE A 178 5.89 14.69 -12.19
CA PHE A 178 5.12 15.89 -12.46
C PHE A 178 5.28 16.33 -13.90
N VAL A 179 4.22 16.89 -14.47
CA VAL A 179 4.23 17.42 -15.85
C VAL A 179 3.87 18.90 -15.83
N ASP A 180 4.73 19.72 -16.42
CA ASP A 180 4.56 21.17 -16.52
C ASP A 180 4.27 21.58 -17.97
N PRO A 181 3.01 21.84 -18.34
CA PRO A 181 2.70 22.39 -19.65
C PRO A 181 3.16 23.85 -19.73
N LEU A 182 4.11 24.13 -20.63
CA LEU A 182 4.64 25.47 -20.88
C LEU A 182 4.49 25.85 -22.35
N ASP A 183 3.98 27.05 -22.64
CA ASP A 183 3.87 27.59 -24.00
C ASP A 183 5.24 27.75 -24.67
N SER A 184 6.29 27.89 -23.86
CA SER A 184 7.67 28.05 -24.32
C SER A 184 8.40 26.73 -24.58
N SER A 185 7.89 25.61 -24.04
CA SER A 185 8.50 24.30 -24.25
C SER A 185 8.16 23.77 -25.64
N SER A 186 9.10 23.03 -26.22
CA SER A 186 8.88 22.25 -27.45
C SER A 186 8.97 20.75 -27.22
N ASN A 187 9.25 20.34 -25.97
CA ASN A 187 9.31 18.94 -25.58
C ASN A 187 7.92 18.31 -25.72
N ARG A 188 7.85 17.10 -26.25
CA ARG A 188 6.59 16.35 -26.39
C ARG A 188 6.69 14.96 -25.77
N ASP A 189 7.76 14.70 -25.02
CA ASP A 189 8.03 13.41 -24.43
C ASP A 189 7.97 13.56 -22.90
N ILE A 190 7.22 12.66 -22.25
CA ILE A 190 7.19 12.47 -20.81
C ILE A 190 7.85 11.11 -20.58
N ALA A 191 9.16 11.13 -20.36
CA ALA A 191 9.99 9.93 -20.28
C ALA A 191 10.12 9.46 -18.83
N PHE A 192 9.88 8.18 -18.59
CA PHE A 192 10.18 7.53 -17.31
C PHE A 192 11.51 6.77 -17.40
N GLY A 193 12.32 6.96 -16.38
CA GLY A 193 13.53 6.21 -16.08
C GLY A 193 13.60 5.84 -14.60
N ASP A 194 14.67 5.15 -14.22
CA ASP A 194 14.89 4.63 -12.86
C ASP A 194 15.01 5.74 -11.80
N ASP A 195 15.32 6.98 -12.20
CA ASP A 195 15.49 8.14 -11.32
C ASP A 195 14.28 9.09 -11.30
N THR A 196 13.25 8.83 -12.12
CA THR A 196 12.08 9.70 -12.24
C THR A 196 11.30 9.88 -10.93
N ALA A 197 11.26 8.83 -10.11
CA ALA A 197 10.78 8.91 -8.73
C ALA A 197 11.59 7.97 -7.85
N VAL A 198 11.96 8.44 -6.67
CA VAL A 198 12.74 7.66 -5.70
C VAL A 198 12.09 7.77 -4.34
N LEU A 199 11.79 6.63 -3.72
CA LEU A 199 11.37 6.55 -2.32
C LEU A 199 12.57 6.15 -1.46
N HIS A 200 13.09 7.10 -0.69
CA HIS A 200 14.03 6.79 0.37
C HIS A 200 13.25 6.35 1.60
N PHE A 201 13.43 5.10 2.00
CA PHE A 201 12.74 4.51 3.13
C PHE A 201 13.76 3.91 4.09
N SER A 202 13.66 4.30 5.36
CA SER A 202 14.51 3.79 6.44
C SER A 202 13.63 3.30 7.56
N VAL A 203 13.91 2.09 8.05
CA VAL A 203 13.19 1.46 9.16
C VAL A 203 14.15 1.19 10.30
N ASP A 204 13.64 1.32 11.52
CA ASP A 204 14.29 0.91 12.75
C ASP A 204 13.38 -0.09 13.48
N LEU A 205 13.74 -1.36 13.37
CA LEU A 205 13.15 -2.49 14.08
C LEU A 205 13.88 -2.78 15.40
N HIS A 206 15.16 -2.42 15.51
CA HIS A 206 15.95 -2.65 16.73
C HIS A 206 15.48 -1.82 17.93
N SER A 207 14.88 -0.66 17.68
CA SER A 207 14.34 0.20 18.74
C SER A 207 13.03 -0.31 19.36
N ALA A 208 12.34 -1.23 18.68
CA ALA A 208 11.08 -1.81 19.13
C ALA A 208 11.31 -3.01 20.05
N ASP A 209 10.45 -3.17 21.07
CA ASP A 209 10.45 -4.38 21.90
C ASP A 209 9.88 -5.55 21.08
N PRO A 210 10.61 -6.68 20.91
CA PRO A 210 10.07 -7.83 20.20
C PRO A 210 8.95 -8.50 20.99
N LEU A 211 8.02 -9.12 20.27
CA LEU A 211 7.07 -10.06 20.87
C LEU A 211 7.72 -11.43 21.01
N VAL A 212 7.36 -12.19 22.04
CA VAL A 212 7.90 -13.53 22.30
C VAL A 212 6.84 -14.58 22.06
N ALA A 213 7.12 -15.54 21.18
CA ALA A 213 6.25 -16.65 20.87
C ALA A 213 6.88 -17.99 21.32
N ILE A 214 6.03 -18.98 21.59
CA ILE A 214 6.47 -20.36 21.80
C ILE A 214 6.70 -21.00 20.43
N ALA A 215 7.89 -21.56 20.20
CA ALA A 215 8.21 -22.19 18.94
C ALA A 215 7.27 -23.38 18.63
N GLY A 216 6.76 -23.41 17.40
CA GLY A 216 5.88 -24.48 16.91
C GLY A 216 4.46 -24.46 17.45
N GLU A 217 4.01 -23.38 18.10
CA GLU A 217 2.64 -23.23 18.60
C GLU A 217 1.75 -22.50 17.57
N PRO A 218 0.93 -23.22 16.78
CA PRO A 218 0.06 -22.60 15.77
C PRO A 218 -1.14 -21.87 16.38
N ASP A 219 -1.59 -22.24 17.58
CA ASP A 219 -2.75 -21.65 18.25
C ASP A 219 -2.36 -20.41 19.06
N THR A 220 -1.50 -19.59 18.45
CA THR A 220 -1.09 -18.28 18.94
C THR A 220 -2.03 -17.21 18.39
N SER A 221 -2.59 -16.33 19.23
CA SER A 221 -3.29 -15.13 18.76
C SER A 221 -2.36 -13.92 18.69
N PHE A 222 -2.64 -13.00 17.77
CA PHE A 222 -2.03 -11.67 17.72
C PHE A 222 -3.09 -10.64 18.05
N ASN A 223 -2.89 -9.91 19.15
CA ASN A 223 -3.84 -8.95 19.72
C ASN A 223 -3.24 -7.55 19.67
N TRP A 224 -3.85 -6.63 18.92
CA TRP A 224 -3.43 -5.24 18.78
C TRP A 224 -4.44 -4.24 19.36
N ALA A 225 -5.37 -4.68 20.21
CA ALA A 225 -6.35 -3.82 20.87
C ALA A 225 -5.72 -2.69 21.72
N ALA A 226 -4.46 -2.82 22.10
CA ALA A 226 -3.71 -1.81 22.85
C ALA A 226 -2.87 -0.87 21.97
N ALA A 227 -2.90 -1.01 20.65
CA ALA A 227 -2.24 -0.09 19.73
C ALA A 227 -2.98 1.26 19.71
N THR A 228 -2.26 2.35 19.91
CA THR A 228 -2.81 3.71 19.84
C THR A 228 -2.16 4.56 18.77
N THR A 229 -0.98 4.16 18.29
CA THR A 229 -0.19 4.92 17.30
C THR A 229 0.28 4.00 16.17
N GLU A 230 0.07 4.41 14.92
CA GLU A 230 0.67 3.72 13.76
C GLU A 230 2.14 4.12 13.57
N ALA A 231 2.88 3.37 12.75
CA ALA A 231 4.33 3.53 12.58
C ALA A 231 4.76 4.90 11.99
N SER A 232 3.83 5.62 11.36
CA SER A 232 4.01 6.99 10.87
C SER A 232 3.95 8.05 11.99
N GLY A 233 3.60 7.64 13.22
CA GLY A 233 3.37 8.52 14.37
C GLY A 233 1.96 9.12 14.45
N GLN A 234 1.06 8.76 13.52
CA GLN A 234 -0.35 9.18 13.59
C GLN A 234 -1.16 8.29 14.54
N PRO A 235 -2.35 8.73 15.01
CA PRO A 235 -3.27 7.87 15.74
C PRO A 235 -3.65 6.64 14.90
N PHE A 236 -3.64 5.46 15.53
CA PHE A 236 -4.06 4.23 14.88
C PHE A 236 -5.56 4.28 14.56
N ASP A 237 -5.90 4.05 13.29
CA ASP A 237 -7.28 4.02 12.80
C ASP A 237 -7.66 2.59 12.43
N GLU A 238 -8.42 1.92 13.32
CA GLU A 238 -8.88 0.55 13.13
C GLU A 238 -9.66 0.35 11.82
N ALA A 239 -10.31 1.39 11.29
CA ALA A 239 -11.03 1.27 10.01
C ALA A 239 -10.08 1.08 8.81
N LYS A 240 -8.79 1.37 8.97
CA LYS A 240 -7.74 1.13 7.98
C LYS A 240 -7.09 -0.25 8.11
N ALA A 241 -7.19 -0.88 9.28
CA ALA A 241 -6.69 -2.23 9.52
C ALA A 241 -7.51 -3.24 8.71
N SER A 242 -6.94 -3.75 7.61
CA SER A 242 -7.68 -4.64 6.71
C SER A 242 -7.01 -5.99 6.50
N ARG A 243 -5.71 -6.10 6.75
CA ARG A 243 -4.99 -7.37 6.57
C ARG A 243 -3.92 -7.57 7.63
N LEU A 244 -3.90 -8.76 8.22
CA LEU A 244 -2.75 -9.28 8.97
C LEU A 244 -1.72 -9.84 7.98
N LEU A 245 -0.44 -9.59 8.25
CA LEU A 245 0.68 -10.28 7.61
C LEU A 245 1.56 -10.98 8.65
N VAL A 246 2.07 -12.15 8.28
CA VAL A 246 3.14 -12.84 9.01
C VAL A 246 4.22 -13.22 8.00
N GLY A 247 5.42 -12.65 8.15
CA GLY A 247 6.55 -12.89 7.24
C GLY A 247 7.69 -13.62 7.94
N HIS A 248 8.28 -14.60 7.28
CA HIS A 248 9.49 -15.29 7.72
C HIS A 248 10.63 -15.05 6.72
N ILE A 249 11.76 -14.56 7.21
CA ILE A 249 12.97 -14.37 6.42
C ILE A 249 14.09 -15.22 7.01
N ARG A 250 14.30 -16.41 6.46
CA ARG A 250 15.25 -17.40 6.97
C ARG A 250 16.68 -16.93 6.84
N GLY A 251 17.47 -17.19 7.88
CA GLY A 251 18.89 -16.84 7.91
C GLY A 251 19.23 -15.35 7.83
N ALA A 252 18.23 -14.46 7.78
CA ALA A 252 18.43 -13.02 7.82
C ALA A 252 18.64 -12.53 9.26
N THR A 253 19.28 -11.38 9.38
CA THR A 253 19.32 -10.59 10.62
C THR A 253 18.30 -9.45 10.55
N ILE A 254 17.98 -8.84 11.69
CA ILE A 254 17.13 -7.63 11.72
C ILE A 254 17.73 -6.53 10.82
N SER A 255 19.05 -6.36 10.81
CA SER A 255 19.70 -5.38 9.93
C SER A 255 19.52 -5.68 8.44
N ASP A 256 19.48 -6.95 8.05
CA ASP A 256 19.21 -7.34 6.65
C ASP A 256 17.75 -7.00 6.28
N VAL A 257 16.82 -7.20 7.21
CA VAL A 257 15.40 -6.85 7.03
C VAL A 257 15.23 -5.33 6.92
N GLU A 258 15.83 -4.54 7.82
CA GLU A 258 15.78 -3.07 7.78
C GLU A 258 16.33 -2.51 6.46
N ALA A 259 17.45 -3.08 5.97
CA ALA A 259 18.07 -2.65 4.72
C ALA A 259 17.22 -2.95 3.48
N ASN A 260 16.28 -3.90 3.56
CA ASN A 260 15.48 -4.36 2.42
C ASN A 260 13.98 -4.23 2.67
N VAL A 261 13.53 -3.45 3.67
CA VAL A 261 12.14 -3.51 4.16
C VAL A 261 11.07 -3.25 3.09
N LEU A 262 11.37 -2.45 2.06
CA LEU A 262 10.44 -2.20 0.94
C LEU A 262 10.22 -3.42 0.03
N THR A 263 11.15 -4.37 0.05
CA THR A 263 11.15 -5.58 -0.79
C THR A 263 11.09 -6.86 0.05
N VAL A 264 11.31 -6.77 1.36
CA VAL A 264 11.49 -7.93 2.25
C VAL A 264 10.28 -8.84 2.26
N LEU A 265 9.07 -8.28 2.22
CA LEU A 265 7.84 -9.07 2.16
C LEU A 265 7.62 -9.70 0.78
N ASP A 266 8.15 -9.09 -0.30
CA ASP A 266 8.12 -9.72 -1.62
C ASP A 266 9.10 -10.91 -1.68
N THR A 267 10.22 -10.83 -0.94
CA THR A 267 11.28 -11.85 -0.90
C THR A 267 11.24 -12.79 0.30
N ALA A 268 10.23 -12.70 1.17
CA ALA A 268 10.11 -13.57 2.34
C ALA A 268 10.00 -15.05 1.91
N ASP A 269 10.65 -15.94 2.67
CA ASP A 269 10.59 -17.38 2.42
C ASP A 269 9.17 -17.92 2.65
N GLU A 270 8.48 -17.35 3.63
CA GLU A 270 7.07 -17.61 3.90
C GLU A 270 6.36 -16.29 4.19
N LEU A 271 5.17 -16.14 3.63
CA LEU A 271 4.34 -14.97 3.87
C LEU A 271 2.88 -15.40 4.00
N PHE A 272 2.30 -15.17 5.17
CA PHE A 272 0.92 -15.53 5.49
C PHE A 272 0.04 -14.28 5.57
N TYR A 273 -1.23 -14.43 5.21
CA TYR A 273 -2.23 -13.38 5.31
C TYR A 273 -3.51 -13.85 6.00
N ALA A 274 -4.14 -12.96 6.76
CA ALA A 274 -5.51 -13.12 7.25
C ALA A 274 -6.30 -11.80 7.12
N ASP A 275 -7.62 -11.90 7.03
CA ASP A 275 -8.52 -10.73 7.04
C ASP A 275 -8.61 -10.15 8.46
N ALA A 276 -8.22 -8.88 8.59
CA ALA A 276 -8.20 -8.13 9.84
C ALA A 276 -9.30 -7.05 9.92
N TYR A 277 -10.15 -6.95 8.91
CA TYR A 277 -11.16 -5.91 8.87
C TYR A 277 -12.15 -6.02 10.03
N GLY A 278 -12.21 -4.96 10.85
CA GLY A 278 -13.10 -4.88 12.01
C GLY A 278 -12.72 -5.81 13.16
N LYS A 279 -11.46 -6.24 13.22
CA LYS A 279 -10.88 -7.04 14.31
C LYS A 279 -9.79 -6.24 15.04
N ASP A 280 -9.54 -6.62 16.29
CA ASP A 280 -8.42 -6.20 17.11
C ASP A 280 -7.56 -7.39 17.60
N GLU A 281 -7.99 -8.62 17.26
CA GLU A 281 -7.28 -9.87 17.53
C GLU A 281 -7.56 -10.90 16.41
N ILE A 282 -6.56 -11.71 16.07
CA ILE A 282 -6.67 -12.86 15.16
C ILE A 282 -5.90 -14.06 15.70
N LEU A 283 -6.47 -15.26 15.60
CA LEU A 283 -5.71 -16.51 15.72
C LEU A 283 -4.83 -16.70 14.48
N LEU A 284 -3.51 -16.83 14.68
CA LEU A 284 -2.57 -16.93 13.56
C LEU A 284 -2.80 -18.16 12.69
N SER A 285 -3.43 -19.22 13.21
CA SER A 285 -3.87 -20.38 12.44
C SER A 285 -4.94 -20.06 11.36
N GLU A 286 -5.59 -18.89 11.43
CA GLU A 286 -6.44 -18.36 10.35
C GLU A 286 -5.62 -17.82 9.16
N ALA A 287 -4.33 -17.53 9.37
CA ALA A 287 -3.47 -16.99 8.32
C ALA A 287 -3.04 -18.10 7.34
N VAL A 288 -3.12 -17.79 6.06
CA VAL A 288 -2.79 -18.71 4.96
C VAL A 288 -1.58 -18.22 4.19
N GLU A 289 -0.65 -19.12 3.86
CA GLU A 289 0.55 -18.81 3.10
C GLU A 289 0.18 -18.43 1.66
N ARG A 290 0.76 -17.33 1.18
CA ARG A 290 0.45 -16.65 -0.09
C ARG A 290 0.50 -17.58 -1.31
N THR A 291 1.43 -18.53 -1.35
CA THR A 291 1.75 -19.32 -2.54
C THR A 291 1.05 -20.68 -2.56
N THR A 292 0.97 -21.32 -1.40
CA THR A 292 0.54 -22.72 -1.19
C THR A 292 -0.85 -22.80 -0.55
N GLY A 293 -1.30 -21.73 0.10
CA GLY A 293 -2.53 -21.70 0.89
C GLY A 293 -2.47 -22.54 2.17
N ALA A 294 -1.27 -22.96 2.60
CA ALA A 294 -1.10 -23.68 3.85
C ALA A 294 -1.37 -22.77 5.05
N ASN A 295 -2.01 -23.30 6.09
CA ASN A 295 -2.20 -22.54 7.33
C ASN A 295 -0.86 -22.31 8.04
N PHE A 296 -0.77 -21.22 8.80
CA PHE A 296 0.34 -20.95 9.69
C PHE A 296 0.55 -22.11 10.69
N ALA A 297 1.79 -22.57 10.78
CA ALA A 297 2.16 -23.74 11.58
C ALA A 297 2.87 -23.40 12.90
N GLY A 298 2.96 -22.11 13.24
CA GLY A 298 3.74 -21.61 14.37
C GLY A 298 5.09 -21.02 13.95
N PHE A 299 5.71 -20.28 14.86
CA PHE A 299 7.03 -19.68 14.66
C PHE A 299 8.14 -20.72 14.84
N ASP A 300 9.25 -20.56 14.14
CA ASP A 300 10.48 -21.32 14.40
C ASP A 300 11.62 -20.39 14.82
N THR A 301 12.74 -20.95 15.28
CA THR A 301 13.90 -20.18 15.78
C THR A 301 14.89 -19.80 14.68
N ASP A 302 14.57 -20.03 13.40
CA ASP A 302 15.42 -19.65 12.27
C ASP A 302 15.05 -18.24 11.80
N GLY A 303 16.04 -17.46 11.36
CA GLY A 303 15.81 -16.16 10.75
C GLY A 303 15.06 -15.11 11.59
N VAL A 304 14.32 -14.25 10.89
CA VAL A 304 13.50 -13.17 11.47
C VAL A 304 12.04 -13.39 11.11
N TRP A 305 11.19 -13.32 12.13
CA TRP A 305 9.73 -13.28 11.97
C TRP A 305 9.20 -11.87 12.15
N LEU A 306 8.30 -11.46 11.26
CA LEU A 306 7.58 -10.21 11.32
C LEU A 306 6.09 -10.49 11.42
N VAL A 307 5.39 -9.78 12.30
CA VAL A 307 3.91 -9.76 12.34
C VAL A 307 3.47 -8.31 12.28
N GLY A 308 2.44 -8.02 11.48
CA GLY A 308 1.96 -6.65 11.32
C GLY A 308 0.57 -6.57 10.74
N ILE A 309 0.02 -5.35 10.78
CA ILE A 309 -1.26 -5.01 10.17
C ILE A 309 -1.00 -4.03 9.03
N GLU A 310 -1.51 -4.37 7.86
CA GLU A 310 -1.50 -3.54 6.68
C GLU A 310 -2.86 -2.90 6.43
N CYS A 311 -2.80 -1.78 5.73
CA CYS A 311 -3.95 -1.22 5.04
C CYS A 311 -3.86 -1.60 3.55
N THR A 312 -4.71 -2.53 3.13
CA THR A 312 -4.87 -2.96 1.73
C THR A 312 -5.99 -2.23 1.02
N ASN A 313 -6.77 -1.43 1.74
CA ASN A 313 -7.82 -0.63 1.15
C ASN A 313 -7.21 0.44 0.25
N GLN A 314 -7.94 0.81 -0.80
CA GLN A 314 -7.56 1.89 -1.74
C GLN A 314 -7.41 3.27 -1.07
N THR A 315 -7.70 3.37 0.22
CA THR A 315 -7.60 4.58 1.04
C THR A 315 -6.19 4.82 1.57
N CYS A 316 -5.27 3.87 1.46
CA CYS A 316 -3.90 4.03 1.97
C CYS A 316 -2.90 4.19 0.84
N LEU A 317 -2.15 5.29 0.90
CA LEU A 317 -1.12 5.63 -0.08
C LEU A 317 0.27 5.15 0.35
N SER A 318 0.49 4.99 1.66
CA SER A 318 1.76 4.46 2.19
C SER A 318 1.83 2.96 1.98
N PRO A 319 2.92 2.43 1.39
CA PRO A 319 3.14 0.98 1.29
C PRO A 319 3.58 0.36 2.63
N ALA A 320 3.86 1.18 3.65
CA ALA A 320 4.32 0.72 4.95
C ALA A 320 3.16 0.10 5.76
N PRO A 321 3.36 -1.02 6.47
CA PRO A 321 2.38 -1.54 7.43
C PRO A 321 1.99 -0.47 8.46
N LEU A 322 0.72 -0.44 8.87
CA LEU A 322 0.23 0.47 9.90
C LEU A 322 0.96 0.21 11.22
N ILE A 323 1.12 -1.06 11.56
CA ILE A 323 1.91 -1.55 12.69
C ILE A 323 2.69 -2.79 12.25
N MET A 324 3.89 -2.97 12.79
CA MET A 324 4.71 -4.17 12.56
C MET A 324 5.68 -4.35 13.72
N THR A 325 5.96 -5.59 14.06
CA THR A 325 6.91 -5.96 15.10
C THR A 325 7.68 -7.22 14.74
N VAL A 326 8.84 -7.39 15.38
CA VAL A 326 9.63 -8.63 15.33
C VAL A 326 9.06 -9.63 16.33
N VAL A 327 8.98 -10.90 15.94
CA VAL A 327 8.65 -12.01 16.84
C VAL A 327 9.87 -12.88 17.07
N GLU A 328 10.22 -13.09 18.33
CA GLU A 328 11.25 -14.02 18.77
C GLU A 328 10.61 -15.34 19.24
N ALA A 329 10.93 -16.43 18.55
CA ALA A 329 10.50 -17.76 18.97
C ALA A 329 11.45 -18.35 20.03
N GLN A 330 10.89 -18.98 21.07
CA GLN A 330 11.62 -19.61 22.17
C GLN A 330 11.19 -21.05 22.44
#